data_AF-A0A6G2DF87-F1
#
_entry.id   AF-A0A6G2DF87-F1
#
_cell.length_a   1.000
_cell.length_b   1.000
_cell.length_c   1.000
_cell.angle_alpha   90.00
_cell.angle_beta   90.00
_cell.angle_gamma   90.00
#
_symmetry.space_group_name_H-M   'P 1'
#
loop_
_entity.id
_entity.type
_entity.pdbx_description
1 polymer ?
#
loop_
_entity_poly.entity_id
_entity_poly.type
_entity_poly.pdbx_seq_one_letter_code
_entity_poly.pdbx_strand_id
1 'polypeptide(L)'
;SEVPEAREALERGSRVLVLALSQEKLDHHKPQKPSDIQALALLEILDPIREGAAETLNYLRSQEVGLKIISGDNPVTVSSIAQKAGFADYHSYVDCSKITDEELIALAEETAIFGRVSPHQ
;
A
#
# COMPACT_ATOMS: atom_id res chain seq x y z
N SER A 1 -5.13 17.08 9.89
CA SER A 1 -4.49 17.09 8.56
C SER A 1 -3.38 16.06 8.56
N GLU A 2 -3.14 15.41 7.43
CA GLU A 2 -2.00 14.51 7.26
C GLU A 2 -0.69 15.32 7.41
N VAL A 3 0.24 14.81 8.22
CA VAL A 3 1.54 15.49 8.44
C VAL A 3 2.46 15.19 7.24
N PRO A 4 3.21 16.17 6.71
CA PRO A 4 4.04 15.98 5.52
C PRO A 4 4.98 14.76 5.59
N GLU A 5 5.56 14.51 6.76
CA GLU A 5 6.49 13.41 7.02
C GLU A 5 5.83 12.04 6.81
N ALA A 6 4.54 11.91 7.12
CA ALA A 6 3.78 10.68 6.88
C ALA A 6 3.64 10.41 5.39
N ARG A 7 3.35 11.45 4.60
CA ARG A 7 3.21 11.32 3.15
C ARG A 7 4.54 10.96 2.50
N GLU A 8 5.62 11.61 2.89
CA GLU A 8 6.96 11.30 2.37
C GLU A 8 7.40 9.88 2.70
N ALA A 9 7.09 9.37 3.90
CA ALA A 9 7.37 7.99 4.28
C ALA A 9 6.55 6.98 3.46
N LEU A 10 5.26 7.27 3.20
CA LEU A 10 4.43 6.45 2.32
C LEU A 10 4.97 6.43 0.87
N GLU A 11 5.42 7.57 0.36
CA GLU A 11 6.05 7.69 -0.97
C GLU A 11 7.38 6.93 -1.05
N ARG A 12 8.08 6.76 0.08
CA ARG A 12 9.24 5.84 0.20
C ARG A 12 8.84 4.37 0.33
N GLY A 13 7.55 4.03 0.33
CA GLY A 13 7.12 2.63 0.48
C GLY A 13 7.20 2.12 1.91
N SER A 14 7.30 3.00 2.90
CA SER A 14 7.30 2.62 4.31
C SER A 14 5.87 2.46 4.83
N ARG A 15 5.68 1.53 5.76
CA ARG A 15 4.49 1.46 6.60
C ARG A 15 4.58 2.54 7.67
N VAL A 16 3.55 3.39 7.74
CA VAL A 16 3.51 4.53 8.66
C VAL A 16 2.45 4.29 9.73
N LEU A 17 2.84 4.42 11.00
CA LEU A 17 1.94 4.35 12.15
C LEU A 17 2.04 5.65 12.95
N VAL A 18 0.90 6.14 13.46
CA VAL A 18 0.87 7.25 14.41
C VAL A 18 0.62 6.69 15.80
N LEU A 19 1.54 6.94 16.73
CA LEU A 19 1.29 6.76 18.16
C LEU A 19 0.61 8.01 18.69
N ALA A 20 -0.56 7.82 19.32
CA ALA A 20 -1.33 8.91 19.88
C ALA A 20 -1.83 8.57 21.29
N LEU A 21 -2.11 9.61 22.06
CA LEU A 21 -2.61 9.56 23.43
C LEU A 21 -3.99 10.21 23.51
N SER A 22 -4.85 9.66 24.36
CA SER A 22 -6.15 10.20 24.72
C SER A 22 -6.40 9.90 26.20
N GLN A 23 -7.10 10.80 26.90
CA GLN A 23 -7.53 10.58 28.28
C GLN A 23 -8.90 9.88 28.34
N GLU A 24 -9.64 9.86 27.24
CA GLU A 24 -10.88 9.10 27.12
C GLU A 24 -10.60 7.59 27.17
N LYS A 25 -11.46 6.86 27.87
CA LYS A 25 -11.40 5.40 27.88
C LYS A 25 -12.02 4.85 26.60
N LEU A 26 -11.33 3.90 25.98
CA LEU A 26 -11.86 3.16 24.84
C LEU A 26 -12.91 2.14 25.29
N ASP A 27 -14.09 2.17 24.67
CA ASP A 27 -15.07 1.09 24.77
C ASP A 27 -14.71 0.00 23.77
N HIS A 28 -14.28 -1.17 24.27
CA HIS A 28 -13.90 -2.30 23.43
C HIS A 28 -15.09 -2.99 22.74
N HIS A 29 -16.31 -2.82 23.24
CA HIS A 29 -17.52 -3.38 22.64
C HIS A 29 -18.07 -2.49 21.53
N LYS A 30 -17.77 -1.19 21.59
CA LYS A 30 -18.14 -0.21 20.58
C LYS A 30 -16.95 0.71 20.30
N PRO A 31 -15.91 0.22 19.60
CA PRO A 31 -14.71 0.99 19.36
C PRO A 31 -15.05 2.26 18.59
N GLN A 32 -14.86 3.40 19.25
CA GLN A 32 -14.98 4.72 18.67
C GLN A 32 -13.67 5.46 18.87
N LYS A 33 -13.32 6.29 17.89
CA LYS A 33 -12.15 7.14 17.95
C LYS A 33 -12.38 8.22 19.03
N PRO A 34 -11.48 8.35 20.02
CA PRO A 34 -11.59 9.42 21.02
C PRO A 34 -11.60 10.82 20.41
N SER A 35 -12.24 11.77 21.09
CA SER A 35 -12.31 13.15 20.62
C SER A 35 -11.05 13.98 20.93
N ASP A 36 -10.32 13.60 21.98
CA ASP A 36 -9.16 14.32 22.55
C ASP A 36 -7.79 13.74 22.13
N ILE A 37 -7.69 13.19 20.91
CA ILE A 37 -6.46 12.52 20.45
C ILE A 37 -5.32 13.53 20.25
N GLN A 38 -4.24 13.32 20.98
CA GLN A 38 -2.95 13.98 20.80
C GLN A 38 -1.95 13.03 20.12
N ALA A 39 -1.49 13.38 18.92
CA ALA A 39 -0.39 12.65 18.27
C ALA A 39 0.92 12.86 19.06
N LEU A 40 1.64 11.77 19.31
CA LEU A 40 2.92 11.78 20.06
C LEU A 40 4.12 11.47 19.17
N ALA A 41 3.98 10.50 18.26
CA ALA A 41 5.07 10.07 17.39
C ALA A 41 4.56 9.50 16.07
N LEU A 42 5.42 9.59 15.06
CA LEU A 42 5.30 8.87 13.80
C LEU A 42 6.32 7.73 13.81
N LEU A 43 5.87 6.50 13.57
CA LEU A 43 6.75 5.36 13.36
C LEU A 43 6.78 5.02 11.87
N GLU A 44 7.97 5.09 11.29
CA GLU A 44 8.25 4.63 9.93
C GLU A 44 8.87 3.24 10.00
N ILE A 45 8.21 2.27 9.39
CA ILE A 45 8.64 0.87 9.33
C ILE A 45 8.88 0.54 7.85
N LEU A 46 10.12 0.19 7.50
CA LEU A 46 10.47 -0.20 6.15
C LEU A 46 10.37 -1.72 6.00
N ASP A 47 9.63 -2.18 5.00
CA ASP A 47 9.66 -3.58 4.58
C ASP A 47 10.78 -3.78 3.55
N PRO A 48 11.84 -4.56 3.85
CA PRO A 48 12.93 -4.76 2.93
C PRO A 48 12.49 -5.61 1.74
N ILE A 49 12.95 -5.24 0.56
CA ILE A 49 12.75 -6.02 -0.65
C ILE A 49 13.56 -7.30 -0.55
N ARG A 50 12.94 -8.43 -0.87
CA ARG A 50 13.61 -9.73 -0.85
C ARG A 50 14.77 -9.74 -1.84
N GLU A 51 15.91 -10.27 -1.40
CA GLU A 51 17.05 -10.57 -2.29
C GLU A 51 16.59 -11.47 -3.45
N GLY A 52 17.03 -11.18 -4.68
CA GLY A 52 16.60 -11.93 -5.87
C GLY A 52 15.30 -11.42 -6.53
N ALA A 53 14.59 -10.45 -5.94
CA ALA A 53 13.32 -9.96 -6.49
C ALA A 53 13.50 -9.34 -7.88
N ALA A 54 14.51 -8.48 -8.05
CA ALA A 54 14.78 -7.82 -9.33
C ALA A 54 15.15 -8.83 -10.42
N GLU A 55 15.97 -9.83 -10.09
CA GLU A 55 16.37 -10.92 -10.97
C GLU A 55 15.16 -11.75 -11.40
N THR A 56 14.26 -12.05 -10.46
CA THR A 56 13.03 -12.79 -10.73
C THR A 56 12.09 -12.02 -11.65
N LEU A 57 11.87 -10.73 -11.40
CA LEU A 57 11.06 -9.87 -12.25
C LEU A 57 11.63 -9.76 -13.66
N ASN A 58 12.96 -9.59 -13.77
CA ASN A 58 13.66 -9.52 -15.05
C ASN A 58 13.55 -10.83 -15.83
N TYR A 59 13.71 -11.98 -15.15
CA TYR A 59 13.56 -13.30 -15.76
C TYR A 59 12.15 -13.49 -16.32
N LEU A 60 11.11 -13.23 -15.52
CA LEU A 60 9.72 -13.40 -15.97
C LEU A 60 9.39 -12.49 -17.16
N ARG A 61 9.86 -11.23 -17.14
CA ARG A 61 9.71 -10.33 -18.29
C ARG A 61 10.44 -10.87 -19.53
N SER A 62 11.62 -11.46 -19.38
CA SER A 62 12.35 -12.06 -20.51
C SER A 62 11.66 -13.29 -21.09
N GLN A 63 10.69 -13.87 -20.38
CA GLN A 63 9.81 -14.94 -20.86
C GLN A 63 8.50 -14.40 -21.46
N GLU A 64 8.40 -13.09 -21.69
CA GLU A 64 7.18 -12.43 -22.19
C GLU A 64 5.96 -12.65 -21.29
N VAL A 65 6.18 -12.89 -20.00
CA VAL A 65 5.12 -13.06 -19.00
C VAL A 65 4.67 -11.68 -18.51
N GLY A 66 3.38 -11.38 -18.72
CA GLY A 66 2.74 -10.22 -18.10
C GLY A 66 2.65 -10.39 -16.59
N LEU A 67 3.09 -9.39 -15.85
CA LEU A 67 3.13 -9.42 -14.38
C LEU A 67 2.11 -8.44 -13.80
N LYS A 68 1.44 -8.90 -12.74
CA LYS A 68 0.50 -8.10 -11.96
C LYS A 68 0.86 -8.22 -10.48
N ILE A 69 0.77 -7.13 -9.73
CA ILE A 69 0.99 -7.10 -8.27
C ILE A 69 -0.36 -6.92 -7.58
N ILE A 70 -0.67 -7.80 -6.65
CA ILE A 70 -1.91 -7.77 -5.86
C ILE A 70 -1.52 -7.64 -4.39
N SER A 71 -2.03 -6.61 -3.72
CA SER A 71 -1.73 -6.35 -2.30
C SER A 71 -2.91 -5.75 -1.55
N GLY A 72 -3.01 -6.09 -0.26
CA GLY A 72 -3.92 -5.45 0.68
C GLY A 72 -3.44 -4.06 1.15
N ASP A 73 -2.21 -3.66 0.82
CA ASP A 73 -1.62 -2.39 1.24
C ASP A 73 -2.06 -1.21 0.38
N ASN A 74 -1.72 0.01 0.82
CA ASN A 74 -1.95 1.23 0.05
C ASN A 74 -1.20 1.15 -1.31
N PRO A 75 -1.88 1.39 -2.44
CA PRO A 75 -1.26 1.26 -3.76
C PRO A 75 -0.07 2.20 -3.99
N VAL A 76 -0.01 3.37 -3.32
CA VAL A 76 1.14 4.28 -3.40
C VAL A 76 2.39 3.62 -2.79
N THR A 77 2.22 2.99 -1.62
CA THR A 77 3.28 2.26 -0.94
C THR A 77 3.76 1.07 -1.78
N VAL A 78 2.81 0.30 -2.34
CA VAL A 78 3.09 -0.86 -3.20
C VAL A 78 3.83 -0.44 -4.47
N SER A 79 3.40 0.65 -5.12
CA SER A 79 4.06 1.21 -6.30
C SER A 79 5.51 1.60 -6.00
N SER A 80 5.77 2.25 -4.86
CA SER A 80 7.13 2.62 -4.43
C SER A 80 8.02 1.40 -4.19
N ILE A 81 7.49 0.35 -3.54
CA ILE A 81 8.21 -0.91 -3.33
C ILE A 81 8.48 -1.60 -4.67
N ALA A 82 7.50 -1.64 -5.57
CA ALA A 82 7.61 -2.25 -6.89
C ALA A 82 8.68 -1.53 -7.74
N GLN A 83 8.71 -0.19 -7.72
CA GLN A 83 9.74 0.61 -8.37
C GLN A 83 11.14 0.20 -7.90
N LYS A 84 11.34 0.15 -6.58
CA LYS A 84 12.61 -0.23 -5.96
C LYS A 84 13.00 -1.68 -6.27
N ALA A 85 12.02 -2.57 -6.49
CA ALA A 85 12.24 -3.95 -6.90
C ALA A 85 12.58 -4.09 -8.40
N GLY A 86 12.51 -3.02 -9.19
CA GLY A 86 12.76 -3.05 -10.63
C GLY A 86 11.55 -3.44 -11.48
N PHE A 87 10.34 -3.34 -10.92
CA PHE A 87 9.10 -3.56 -11.66
C PHE A 87 8.86 -2.41 -12.65
N ALA A 88 8.79 -2.71 -13.95
CA ALA A 88 8.74 -1.67 -14.99
C ALA A 88 7.46 -0.82 -14.93
N ASP A 89 6.31 -1.47 -14.72
CA ASP A 89 4.99 -0.84 -14.83
C ASP A 89 4.49 -0.27 -13.50
N TYR A 90 5.41 0.11 -12.60
CA TYR A 90 5.09 0.53 -11.23
C TYR A 90 4.17 1.76 -11.16
N HIS A 91 4.14 2.58 -12.21
CA HIS A 91 3.25 3.74 -12.31
C HIS A 91 1.77 3.37 -12.54
N SER A 92 1.48 2.15 -13.01
CA SER A 92 0.14 1.67 -13.31
C SER A 92 -0.46 1.00 -12.07
N TYR A 93 -1.12 1.78 -11.22
CA TYR A 93 -1.74 1.29 -9.99
C TYR A 93 -3.14 1.82 -9.74
N VAL A 94 -3.95 1.03 -9.02
CA VAL A 94 -5.31 1.39 -8.61
C VAL A 94 -5.57 1.08 -7.13
N ASP A 95 -6.45 1.87 -6.51
CA ASP A 95 -6.99 1.63 -5.18
C ASP A 95 -8.31 0.84 -5.31
N CYS A 96 -8.27 -0.47 -5.06
CA CYS A 96 -9.43 -1.36 -5.22
C CYS A 96 -10.57 -1.06 -4.24
N SER A 97 -10.32 -0.27 -3.19
CA SER A 97 -11.39 0.17 -2.27
C SER A 97 -12.24 1.32 -2.83
N LYS A 98 -11.86 1.88 -3.99
CA LYS A 98 -12.50 3.04 -4.63
C LYS A 98 -13.16 2.71 -5.97
N ILE A 99 -13.14 1.45 -6.40
CA ILE A 99 -13.70 0.99 -7.67
C ILE A 99 -14.68 -0.16 -7.43
N THR A 100 -15.62 -0.35 -8.34
CA THR A 100 -16.54 -1.51 -8.32
C THR A 100 -15.89 -2.75 -8.93
N ASP A 101 -16.50 -3.92 -8.74
CA ASP A 101 -16.02 -5.16 -9.34
C ASP A 101 -16.11 -5.11 -10.89
N GLU A 102 -17.13 -4.44 -11.44
CA GLU A 102 -17.23 -4.22 -12.88
C GLU A 102 -16.11 -3.32 -13.41
N GLU A 103 -15.77 -2.25 -12.69
CA GLU A 103 -14.64 -1.39 -13.03
C GLU A 103 -13.31 -2.14 -12.90
N LEU A 104 -13.16 -2.99 -11.88
CA LEU A 104 -11.99 -3.83 -11.69
C LEU A 104 -11.79 -4.78 -12.87
N ILE A 105 -12.85 -5.44 -13.36
CA ILE A 105 -12.79 -6.31 -14.55
C ILE A 105 -12.29 -5.52 -15.76
N ALA A 106 -12.81 -4.31 -15.99
CA ALA A 106 -12.39 -3.47 -17.12
C ALA A 106 -10.93 -3.00 -17.00
N LEU A 107 -10.45 -2.77 -15.77
CA LEU A 107 -9.09 -2.29 -15.50
C LEU A 107 -8.05 -3.41 -15.41
N ALA A 108 -8.47 -4.67 -15.24
CA ALA A 108 -7.59 -5.79 -14.95
C ALA A 108 -6.50 -6.00 -16.01
N GLU A 109 -6.85 -5.82 -17.29
CA GLU A 109 -5.93 -6.01 -18.41
C GLU A 109 -4.84 -4.93 -18.46
N GLU A 110 -5.19 -3.67 -18.22
CA GLU A 110 -4.30 -2.52 -18.39
C GLU A 110 -3.56 -2.10 -17.10
N THR A 111 -4.08 -2.48 -15.92
CA THR A 111 -3.52 -2.06 -14.63
C THR A 111 -2.49 -3.06 -14.14
N ALA A 112 -1.30 -2.61 -13.74
CA ALA A 112 -0.25 -3.52 -13.28
C ALA A 112 -0.29 -3.82 -11.77
N ILE A 113 -0.75 -2.87 -10.95
CA ILE A 113 -0.75 -2.96 -9.48
C ILE A 113 -2.14 -2.69 -8.90
N PHE A 114 -2.60 -3.60 -8.06
CA PHE A 114 -3.87 -3.54 -7.34
C PHE A 114 -3.59 -3.44 -5.84
N GLY A 115 -3.88 -2.28 -5.24
CA GLY A 115 -3.74 -2.05 -3.80
C GLY A 115 -5.09 -2.08 -3.08
N ARG A 116 -5.06 -2.30 -1.75
CA ARG A 116 -6.23 -2.47 -0.88
C ARG A 116 -7.20 -3.56 -1.36
N VAL A 117 -6.68 -4.62 -1.97
CA VAL A 117 -7.49 -5.75 -2.43
C VAL A 117 -8.02 -6.52 -1.21
N SER A 118 -9.33 -6.74 -1.17
CA SER A 118 -9.94 -7.58 -0.13
C SER A 118 -9.81 -9.07 -0.47
N PRO A 119 -9.88 -10.01 0.49
CA PRO A 119 -9.73 -11.44 0.20
C PRO A 119 -10.77 -12.04 -0.76
N HIS A 120 -11.89 -11.36 -0.97
CA HIS A 120 -12.97 -11.82 -1.86
C HIS A 120 -12.89 -11.23 -3.28
N GLN A 121 -12.09 -10.17 -3.45
CA GLN A 121 -11.80 -9.53 -4.75
C GLN A 121 -10.60 -10.21 -5.40
#